data_AF-A0A350SMM5-F1
#
_entry.id   AF-A0A350SMM5-F1
#
_cell.length_a   1.000
_cell.length_b   1.000
_cell.length_c   1.000
_cell.angle_alpha   90.00
_cell.angle_beta   90.00
_cell.angle_gamma   90.00
#
_symmetry.space_group_name_H-M   'P 1'
#
loop_
_entity.id
_entity.type
_entity.pdbx_description
1 polymer ?
#
loop_
_entity_poly.entity_id
_entity_poly.type
_entity_poly.pdbx_seq_one_letter_code
_entity_poly.pdbx_strand_id
1 'polypeptide(L)'
;MIYAILKLLHILAIVVWIGGMVFAHFFLRPAALQLPPPQRVPLMHGVMQRFFAAVLVSIATVLVSGLWMIGRLAKETVQAGLAFNMPLDWTIMATLGIVMMAIFGHIRFALFKRLSKAVAASDWPAGGAALASIRTWVGINLAIGVVIIVLTLLMV
;
A
#
# COMPACT_ATOMS: atom_id res chain seq x y z
N MET A 1 27.22 -2.63 -1.62
CA MET A 1 26.40 -3.24 -0.55
C MET A 1 25.16 -2.44 -0.20
N ILE A 2 25.26 -1.14 0.13
CA ILE A 2 24.10 -0.30 0.51
C ILE A 2 22.95 -0.35 -0.51
N TYR A 3 23.25 -0.19 -1.80
CA TYR A 3 22.23 -0.24 -2.86
C TYR A 3 21.43 -1.56 -2.86
N ALA A 4 22.11 -2.71 -2.75
CA ALA A 4 21.47 -4.01 -2.74
C ALA A 4 20.56 -4.20 -1.51
N ILE A 5 21.01 -3.73 -0.34
CA ILE A 5 20.22 -3.75 0.90
C ILE A 5 18.95 -2.90 0.74
N LEU A 6 19.08 -1.67 0.23
CA LEU A 6 17.93 -0.79 0.02
C LEU A 6 16.96 -1.37 -1.00
N LYS A 7 17.44 -1.97 -2.09
CA LYS A 7 16.60 -2.67 -3.07
C LYS A 7 15.87 -3.86 -2.44
N LEU A 8 16.55 -4.66 -1.61
CA LEU A 8 15.93 -5.76 -0.88
C LEU A 8 14.81 -5.25 0.05
N LEU A 9 15.10 -4.24 0.88
CA LEU A 9 14.12 -3.64 1.79
C LEU A 9 12.93 -3.04 1.04
N HIS A 10 13.18 -2.38 -0.09
CA HIS A 10 12.15 -1.83 -0.97
C HIS A 10 11.19 -2.93 -1.43
N ILE A 11 11.73 -4.03 -1.97
CA ILE A 11 10.94 -5.15 -2.48
C ILE A 11 10.19 -5.85 -1.35
N LEU A 12 10.83 -6.11 -0.21
CA LEU A 12 10.16 -6.73 0.95
C LEU A 12 8.99 -5.87 1.46
N ALA A 13 9.16 -4.54 1.51
CA ALA A 13 8.09 -3.64 1.90
C ALA A 13 6.90 -3.68 0.94
N ILE A 14 7.16 -3.77 -0.38
CA ILE A 14 6.14 -3.95 -1.42
C ILE A 14 5.44 -5.32 -1.29
N VAL A 15 6.19 -6.39 -1.03
CA VAL A 15 5.65 -7.75 -0.81
C VAL A 15 4.69 -7.76 0.38
N VAL A 16 5.08 -7.17 1.51
CA VAL A 16 4.22 -7.05 2.69
C VAL A 16 2.93 -6.28 2.36
N TRP A 17 3.07 -5.17 1.63
CA TRP A 17 1.93 -4.31 1.33
C TRP A 17 0.97 -4.95 0.32
N ILE A 18 1.45 -5.32 -0.86
CA ILE A 18 0.62 -5.94 -1.91
C ILE A 18 0.11 -7.30 -1.46
N GLY A 19 0.98 -8.15 -0.91
CA GLY A 19 0.61 -9.46 -0.39
C GLY A 19 -0.44 -9.38 0.72
N GLY A 20 -0.34 -8.40 1.61
CA GLY A 20 -1.37 -8.18 2.63
C GLY A 20 -2.70 -7.72 2.05
N MET A 21 -2.72 -6.90 1.00
CA MET A 21 -3.96 -6.52 0.31
C MET A 21 -4.61 -7.72 -0.40
N VAL A 22 -3.81 -8.57 -1.04
CA VAL A 22 -4.26 -9.85 -1.63
C VAL A 22 -4.86 -10.74 -0.54
N PHE A 23 -4.13 -10.96 0.56
CA PHE A 23 -4.61 -11.77 1.69
C PHE A 23 -5.94 -11.26 2.24
N ALA A 24 -6.04 -9.95 2.47
CA ALA A 24 -7.24 -9.32 2.99
C ALA A 24 -8.47 -9.51 2.07
N HIS A 25 -8.29 -9.38 0.76
CA HIS A 25 -9.37 -9.48 -0.23
C HIS A 25 -9.84 -10.92 -0.45
N PHE A 26 -8.90 -11.83 -0.68
CA PHE A 26 -9.22 -13.15 -1.23
C PHE A 26 -9.32 -14.25 -0.16
N PHE A 27 -8.77 -14.04 1.04
CA PHE A 27 -8.69 -15.08 2.06
C PHE A 27 -9.39 -14.65 3.34
N LEU A 28 -8.96 -13.54 3.93
CA LEU A 28 -9.51 -13.07 5.21
C LEU A 28 -10.98 -12.68 5.10
N ARG A 29 -11.34 -11.89 4.09
CA ARG A 29 -12.72 -11.40 3.97
C ARG A 29 -13.73 -12.54 3.77
N PRO A 30 -13.54 -13.48 2.83
CA PRO A 30 -14.45 -14.61 2.69
C PRO A 30 -14.64 -15.39 4.00
N ALA A 31 -13.56 -15.63 4.75
CA ALA A 31 -13.65 -16.27 6.06
C ALA A 31 -14.44 -15.41 7.07
N ALA A 32 -14.16 -14.11 7.13
CA ALA A 32 -14.83 -13.19 8.07
C ALA A 32 -16.33 -13.01 7.77
N LEU A 33 -16.79 -13.23 6.53
CA LEU A 33 -18.21 -13.13 6.18
C LEU A 33 -19.06 -14.22 6.84
N GLN A 34 -18.47 -15.32 7.29
CA GLN A 34 -19.15 -16.38 8.04
C GLN A 34 -19.53 -15.93 9.47
N LEU A 35 -18.93 -14.84 9.95
CA LEU A 35 -19.21 -14.28 11.27
C LEU A 35 -20.36 -13.26 11.22
N PRO A 36 -21.21 -13.21 12.26
CA PRO A 36 -22.24 -12.19 12.37
C PRO A 36 -21.61 -10.79 12.54
N PRO A 37 -22.31 -9.69 12.16
CA PRO A 37 -21.75 -8.34 12.19
C PRO A 37 -21.09 -7.92 13.52
N PRO A 38 -21.65 -8.22 14.71
CA PRO A 38 -21.04 -7.84 15.99
C PRO A 38 -19.68 -8.49 16.26
N GLN A 39 -19.36 -9.62 15.62
CA GLN A 39 -18.07 -10.29 15.73
C GLN A 39 -17.16 -9.93 14.55
N ARG A 40 -17.73 -9.87 13.34
CA ARG A 40 -17.02 -9.58 12.10
C ARG A 40 -16.41 -8.17 12.09
N VAL A 41 -17.18 -7.15 12.44
CA VAL A 41 -16.74 -5.76 12.32
C VAL A 41 -15.57 -5.46 13.27
N PRO A 42 -15.60 -5.84 14.56
CA PRO A 42 -14.45 -5.68 15.45
C PRO A 42 -13.23 -6.51 15.04
N LEU A 43 -13.42 -7.75 14.57
CA LEU A 43 -12.31 -8.57 14.05
C LEU A 43 -11.60 -7.85 12.90
N MET A 44 -12.37 -7.41 11.90
CA MET A 44 -11.82 -6.70 10.75
C MET A 44 -11.16 -5.39 11.16
N HIS A 45 -11.74 -4.63 12.08
CA HIS A 45 -11.12 -3.42 12.63
C HIS A 45 -9.75 -3.72 13.25
N GLY A 46 -9.67 -4.73 14.12
CA GLY A 46 -8.42 -5.12 14.77
C GLY A 46 -7.35 -5.63 13.79
N VAL A 47 -7.73 -6.35 12.73
CA VAL A 47 -6.80 -6.76 11.68
C VAL A 47 -6.31 -5.55 10.88
N MET A 48 -7.23 -4.70 10.43
CA MET A 48 -6.89 -3.50 9.64
C MET A 48 -6.01 -2.53 10.43
N GLN A 49 -6.21 -2.39 11.75
CA GLN A 49 -5.36 -1.56 12.59
C GLN A 49 -3.89 -1.98 12.53
N ARG A 50 -3.63 -3.29 12.71
CA ARG A 50 -2.27 -3.86 12.69
C ARG A 50 -1.69 -3.81 11.28
N PHE A 51 -2.48 -4.18 10.28
CA PHE A 51 -2.05 -4.16 8.89
C PHE A 51 -1.70 -2.74 8.43
N PHE A 52 -2.53 -1.73 8.73
CA PHE A 52 -2.24 -0.35 8.35
C PHE A 52 -1.02 0.23 9.07
N ALA A 53 -0.71 -0.21 10.29
CA ALA A 53 0.54 0.15 10.95
C ALA A 53 1.75 -0.42 10.20
N ALA A 54 1.69 -1.69 9.77
CA ALA A 54 2.73 -2.30 8.93
C ALA A 54 2.85 -1.58 7.58
N VAL A 55 1.74 -1.22 6.95
CA VAL A 55 1.73 -0.49 5.67
C VAL A 55 2.36 0.90 5.78
N LEU A 56 2.18 1.61 6.90
CA LEU A 56 2.88 2.88 7.14
C LEU A 56 4.41 2.70 7.11
N VAL A 57 4.91 1.65 7.77
CA VAL A 57 6.34 1.31 7.76
C VAL A 57 6.79 0.91 6.34
N SER A 58 5.97 0.13 5.62
CA SER A 58 6.25 -0.23 4.23
C SER A 58 6.34 1.01 3.33
N ILE A 59 5.40 1.94 3.42
CA ILE A 59 5.39 3.18 2.64
C ILE A 59 6.65 4.00 2.91
N ALA A 60 7.00 4.21 4.18
CA ALA A 60 8.21 4.95 4.54
C ALA A 60 9.47 4.27 3.98
N THR A 61 9.56 2.93 4.11
CA THR A 61 10.68 2.14 3.59
C THR A 61 10.79 2.27 2.07
N VAL A 62 9.66 2.14 1.35
CA VAL A 62 9.59 2.25 -0.13
C VAL A 62 10.01 3.64 -0.60
N LEU A 63 9.52 4.71 0.04
CA LEU A 63 9.86 6.08 -0.33
C LEU A 63 11.33 6.38 -0.08
N VAL A 64 11.83 6.08 1.12
CA VAL A 64 13.23 6.38 1.49
C VAL A 64 14.19 5.63 0.58
N SER A 65 13.96 4.33 0.37
CA SER A 65 14.81 3.52 -0.50
C SER A 65 14.68 3.93 -1.97
N GLY A 66 13.47 4.19 -2.47
CA GLY A 66 13.21 4.57 -3.86
C GLY A 66 13.83 5.92 -4.21
N LEU A 67 13.59 6.95 -3.40
CA LEU A 67 14.17 8.28 -3.58
C LEU A 67 15.70 8.25 -3.49
N TRP A 68 16.25 7.47 -2.56
CA TRP A 68 17.70 7.33 -2.43
C TRP A 68 18.31 6.66 -3.68
N MET A 69 17.70 5.60 -4.21
CA MET A 69 18.19 4.90 -5.41
C MET A 69 18.14 5.81 -6.65
N ILE A 70 17.04 6.54 -6.85
CA ILE A 70 16.90 7.50 -7.96
C ILE A 70 17.91 8.64 -7.81
N GLY A 71 17.99 9.25 -6.62
CA GLY A 71 18.88 10.40 -6.37
C GLY A 71 20.36 10.04 -6.50
N ARG A 72 20.74 8.81 -6.13
CA ARG A 72 22.11 8.31 -6.34
C ARG A 72 22.44 8.20 -7.81
N LEU A 73 21.59 7.57 -8.62
CA LEU A 73 21.84 7.46 -10.06
C LEU A 73 21.89 8.84 -10.70
N ALA A 74 20.95 9.73 -10.36
CA ALA A 74 20.95 11.10 -10.84
C ALA A 74 22.27 11.83 -10.54
N LYS A 75 22.79 11.68 -9.31
CA LYS A 75 24.08 12.26 -8.93
C LYS A 75 25.23 11.68 -9.75
N GLU A 76 25.28 10.36 -9.93
CA GLU A 76 26.32 9.70 -10.73
C GLU A 76 26.26 10.15 -12.20
N THR A 77 25.07 10.28 -12.80
CA THR A 77 24.88 10.75 -14.18
C THR A 77 25.31 12.20 -14.38
N VAL A 78 24.94 13.10 -13.46
CA VAL A 78 25.36 14.52 -13.52
C VAL A 78 26.86 14.67 -13.30
N GLN A 79 27.45 13.87 -12.39
CA GLN A 79 28.90 13.86 -12.18
C GLN A 79 29.68 13.36 -13.41
N ALA A 80 29.06 12.50 -14.24
CA ALA A 80 29.61 12.07 -15.52
C ALA A 80 29.44 13.11 -16.65
N GLY A 81 28.88 14.29 -16.37
CA GLY A 81 28.65 15.35 -17.35
C GLY A 81 27.44 15.11 -18.27
N LEU A 82 26.59 14.14 -17.94
CA LEU A 82 25.39 13.79 -18.71
C LEU A 82 24.14 14.41 -18.08
N ALA A 83 23.15 14.73 -18.91
CA ALA A 83 21.84 15.13 -18.42
C ALA A 83 21.10 13.90 -17.86
N PHE A 84 20.60 14.00 -16.62
CA PHE A 84 19.79 12.93 -16.03
C PHE A 84 18.36 12.99 -16.57
N ASN A 85 18.02 12.04 -17.44
CA ASN A 85 16.64 11.78 -17.84
C ASN A 85 16.16 10.51 -17.14
N MET A 86 15.13 10.64 -16.30
CA MET A 86 14.59 9.48 -15.60
C MET A 86 13.89 8.56 -16.60
N PRO A 87 14.19 7.25 -16.60
CA PRO A 87 13.51 6.28 -17.43
C PRO A 87 11.98 6.33 -17.26
N LEU A 88 11.24 6.04 -18.34
CA LEU A 88 9.78 6.16 -18.37
C LEU A 88 9.11 5.18 -17.38
N ASP A 89 9.60 3.95 -17.31
CA ASP A 89 9.20 2.92 -16.35
C ASP A 89 9.35 3.39 -14.90
N TRP A 90 10.45 4.08 -14.57
CA TRP A 90 10.67 4.63 -13.23
C TRP A 90 9.71 5.76 -12.92
N THR A 91 9.42 6.61 -13.91
CA THR A 91 8.49 7.73 -13.78
C THR A 91 7.08 7.24 -13.53
N ILE A 92 6.65 6.21 -14.26
CA ILE A 92 5.35 5.57 -14.07
C ILE A 92 5.29 4.89 -12.70
N MET A 93 6.30 4.10 -12.32
CA MET A 93 6.38 3.45 -11.01
C MET A 93 6.27 4.46 -9.86
N ALA A 94 7.06 5.55 -9.90
CA ALA A 94 7.05 6.57 -8.87
C ALA A 94 5.70 7.30 -8.79
N THR A 95 5.12 7.67 -9.95
CA THR A 95 3.83 8.36 -10.02
C THR A 95 2.72 7.48 -9.45
N LEU A 96 2.62 6.24 -9.89
CA LEU A 96 1.62 5.29 -9.39
C LEU A 96 1.83 4.97 -7.91
N GLY A 97 3.09 4.86 -7.44
CA GLY A 97 3.40 4.68 -6.02
C GLY A 97 2.91 5.83 -5.14
N ILE A 98 3.04 7.08 -5.61
CA ILE A 98 2.49 8.26 -4.92
C ILE A 98 0.96 8.19 -4.88
N VAL A 99 0.30 7.81 -5.98
CA VAL A 99 -1.16 7.62 -6.03
C VAL A 99 -1.60 6.54 -5.02
N MET A 100 -0.90 5.40 -4.97
CA MET A 100 -1.18 4.34 -3.98
C MET A 100 -1.07 4.85 -2.53
N MET A 101 -0.07 5.67 -2.25
CA MET A 101 0.10 6.31 -0.93
C MET A 101 -1.04 7.28 -0.62
N ALA A 102 -1.46 8.10 -1.57
CA ALA A 102 -2.58 9.03 -1.38
C ALA A 102 -3.89 8.28 -1.09
N ILE A 103 -4.15 7.19 -1.82
CA ILE A 103 -5.29 6.29 -1.56
C ILE A 103 -5.20 5.71 -0.15
N PHE A 104 -4.03 5.20 0.24
CA PHE A 104 -3.82 4.68 1.59
C PHE A 104 -4.05 5.76 2.66
N GLY A 105 -3.58 6.99 2.45
CA GLY A 105 -3.84 8.13 3.32
C GLY A 105 -5.34 8.36 3.52
N HIS A 106 -6.11 8.37 2.44
CA HIS A 106 -7.57 8.48 2.52
C HIS A 106 -8.19 7.32 3.32
N ILE A 107 -7.79 6.07 3.05
CA ILE A 107 -8.25 4.89 3.80
C ILE A 107 -7.94 5.05 5.30
N ARG A 108 -6.70 5.40 5.65
CA ARG A 108 -6.21 5.43 7.03
C ARG A 108 -6.78 6.56 7.86
N PHE A 109 -6.91 7.75 7.27
CA PHE A 109 -7.27 8.96 8.00
C PHE A 109 -8.75 9.31 7.92
N ALA A 110 -9.48 8.85 6.89
CA ALA A 110 -10.92 9.06 6.79
C ALA A 110 -11.72 7.78 7.08
N LEU A 111 -11.52 6.72 6.31
CA LEU A 111 -12.39 5.54 6.36
C LEU A 111 -12.16 4.69 7.62
N PHE A 112 -10.90 4.49 8.02
CA PHE A 112 -10.57 3.74 9.23
C PHE A 112 -11.02 4.47 10.51
N LYS A 113 -11.02 5.80 10.51
CA LYS A 113 -11.60 6.59 11.62
C LYS A 113 -13.12 6.37 11.70
N ARG A 114 -13.82 6.37 10.57
CA ARG A 114 -15.26 6.05 10.52
C ARG A 114 -15.55 4.64 11.05
N LEU A 115 -14.76 3.65 10.64
CA LEU A 115 -14.87 2.29 11.15
C LEU A 115 -14.63 2.22 12.66
N SER A 116 -13.57 2.88 13.16
CA SER A 116 -13.24 2.91 14.58
C SER A 116 -14.36 3.53 15.41
N LYS A 117 -14.98 4.62 14.93
CA LYS A 117 -16.13 5.26 15.57
C LYS A 117 -17.34 4.32 15.61
N ALA A 118 -17.63 3.63 14.51
CA ALA A 118 -18.74 2.69 14.44
C ALA A 118 -18.55 1.51 15.41
N VAL A 119 -17.33 0.95 15.49
CA VAL A 119 -17.01 -0.12 16.46
C VAL A 119 -17.18 0.36 17.90
N ALA A 120 -16.68 1.56 18.23
CA ALA A 120 -16.83 2.12 19.58
C ALA A 120 -18.30 2.37 19.98
N ALA A 121 -19.14 2.73 19.01
CA ALA A 121 -20.58 2.94 19.21
C ALA A 121 -21.41 1.64 19.09
N SER A 122 -20.79 0.49 18.79
CA SER A 122 -21.49 -0.75 18.44
C SER A 122 -22.49 -0.59 17.27
N ASP A 123 -22.24 0.36 16.37
CA ASP A 123 -23.04 0.62 15.18
C ASP A 123 -22.59 -0.29 14.02
N TRP A 124 -23.11 -1.50 13.99
CA TRP A 124 -22.74 -2.52 13.01
C TRP A 124 -23.15 -2.18 11.57
N PRO A 125 -24.32 -1.57 11.31
CA PRO A 125 -24.65 -1.06 9.98
C PRO A 125 -23.62 -0.05 9.46
N ALA A 126 -23.26 0.96 10.25
CA ALA A 126 -22.25 1.94 9.84
C ALA A 126 -20.85 1.30 9.69
N GLY A 127 -20.50 0.37 10.57
CA GLY A 127 -19.25 -0.38 10.50
C GLY A 127 -19.16 -1.23 9.22
N GLY A 128 -20.25 -1.89 8.83
CA GLY A 128 -20.35 -2.64 7.57
C GLY A 128 -20.18 -1.74 6.34
N ALA A 129 -20.82 -0.57 6.33
CA ALA A 129 -20.67 0.41 5.25
C ALA A 129 -19.23 0.92 5.14
N ALA A 130 -18.59 1.26 6.27
CA ALA A 130 -17.19 1.67 6.30
C ALA A 130 -16.25 0.57 5.77
N LEU A 131 -16.46 -0.70 6.16
CA LEU A 131 -15.70 -1.83 5.63
C LEU A 131 -15.88 -2.02 4.13
N ALA A 132 -17.08 -1.80 3.60
CA ALA A 132 -17.34 -1.87 2.16
C ALA A 132 -16.55 -0.79 1.40
N SER A 133 -16.52 0.45 1.91
CA SER A 133 -15.72 1.53 1.32
C SER A 133 -14.22 1.23 1.39
N ILE A 134 -13.72 0.77 2.54
CA ILE A 134 -12.30 0.38 2.69
C ILE A 134 -11.93 -0.68 1.67
N ARG A 135 -12.79 -1.71 1.50
CA ARG A 135 -12.57 -2.78 0.52
C ARG A 135 -12.38 -2.23 -0.88
N THR A 136 -13.28 -1.36 -1.35
CA THR A 136 -13.20 -0.81 -2.70
C THR A 136 -11.88 -0.08 -2.93
N TRP A 137 -11.49 0.79 -2.01
CA TRP A 137 -10.24 1.54 -2.13
C TRP A 137 -8.99 0.65 -2.02
N VAL A 138 -9.00 -0.37 -1.15
CA VAL A 138 -7.92 -1.37 -1.09
C VAL A 138 -7.83 -2.17 -2.39
N GLY A 139 -8.97 -2.50 -3.02
CA GLY A 139 -9.01 -3.21 -4.30
C GLY A 139 -8.43 -2.38 -5.45
N ILE A 140 -8.79 -1.09 -5.52
CA ILE A 140 -8.19 -0.14 -6.47
C ILE A 140 -6.68 -0.03 -6.23
N ASN A 141 -6.27 0.11 -4.96
CA ASN A 141 -4.87 0.23 -4.60
C ASN A 141 -4.07 -1.04 -4.97
N LEU A 142 -4.66 -2.22 -4.75
CA LEU A 142 -4.08 -3.49 -5.18
C LEU A 142 -3.93 -3.57 -6.70
N ALA A 143 -4.94 -3.16 -7.47
CA ALA A 143 -4.87 -3.15 -8.93
C ALA A 143 -3.72 -2.26 -9.43
N ILE A 144 -3.55 -1.06 -8.85
CA ILE A 144 -2.42 -0.18 -9.17
C ILE A 144 -1.09 -0.86 -8.83
N GLY A 145 -0.98 -1.48 -7.65
CA GLY A 145 0.24 -2.21 -7.26
C GLY A 145 0.60 -3.34 -8.23
N VAL A 146 -0.39 -4.10 -8.71
CA VAL A 146 -0.19 -5.13 -9.72
C VAL A 146 0.26 -4.52 -11.05
N VAL A 147 -0.35 -3.42 -11.49
CA VAL A 147 0.06 -2.70 -12.70
C VAL A 147 1.53 -2.25 -12.59
N ILE A 148 1.95 -1.69 -11.44
CA ILE A 148 3.35 -1.32 -11.23
C ILE A 148 4.28 -2.53 -11.41
N ILE A 149 3.95 -3.68 -10.81
CA ILE A 149 4.76 -4.90 -10.96
C ILE A 149 4.84 -5.34 -12.42
N VAL A 150 3.71 -5.36 -13.13
CA VAL A 150 3.66 -5.76 -14.54
C VAL A 150 4.50 -4.84 -15.41
N LEU A 151 4.36 -3.52 -15.26
CA LEU A 151 5.11 -2.55 -16.05
C LEU A 151 6.61 -2.63 -15.77
N THR A 152 7.00 -2.75 -14.49
CA THR A 152 8.41 -2.83 -14.10
C THR A 152 9.10 -4.13 -14.52
N LEU A 153 8.35 -5.23 -14.70
CA LEU A 153 8.90 -6.51 -15.14
C LEU A 153 8.83 -6.74 -16.65
N LEU A 154 7.86 -6.14 -17.35
CA LEU A 154 7.61 -6.40 -18.78
C LEU A 154 8.00 -5.25 -19.71
N MET A 155 8.11 -4.01 -19.24
CA MET A 155 8.55 -2.87 -20.08
C MET A 155 10.08 -2.68 -20.08
N VAL A 156 10.83 -3.79 -20.03
CA VAL A 156 12.32 -3.79 -20.08
C VAL A 156 12.83 -3.37 -21.45
#